data_AF-A0A7U2R4V6-F1
#
_entry.id   AF-A0A7U2R4V6-F1
#
_cell.length_a   1.000
_cell.length_b   1.000
_cell.length_c   1.000
_cell.angle_alpha   90.00
_cell.angle_beta   90.00
_cell.angle_gamma   90.00
#
_symmetry.space_group_name_H-M   'P 1'
#
loop_
_entity.id
_entity.type
_entity.pdbx_description
1 polymer ?
#
loop_
_entity_poly.entity_id
_entity_poly.type
_entity_poly.pdbx_seq_one_letter_code
_entity_poly.pdbx_strand_id
1 'polypeptide(L)'
;MPRDADFLSPRDLLINDNFCLKLASFKQLANVIVKTENLPRDDDSLRQKTGFWESGYQILYSYLNPIAQQFWTVQNVALNLNETYNYTDTVCQKVLDLCHRAPDDYDKFFTDLEALRKDPDNETLRKKVLQEVNDRHSEVKALRDQATIWSRDLHSYSMDAGDCETAVRDLAAPFQGSALRDRLIEDDAQDNLQDDLNALGNVKSLLDGFSMVDDMGASLEEVQKMSGDATLIEDDIQNLVDYLDKHVDPDDNPLGGLVERNLLKRWATLQEHGLPEDGGLAFQRHGQKANPPVITVIAFKNAYRN
;
A
#
# COMPACT_ATOMS: atom_id res chain seq x y z
N MET A 1 18.64 -2.98 29.71
CA MET A 1 17.89 -2.99 28.44
C MET A 1 16.77 -4.03 28.53
N PRO A 2 15.53 -3.75 28.08
CA PRO A 2 14.50 -4.77 27.96
C PRO A 2 14.91 -5.78 26.89
N ARG A 3 15.01 -7.07 27.26
CA ARG A 3 15.37 -8.16 26.36
C ARG A 3 14.14 -9.04 26.18
N ASP A 4 13.21 -8.60 25.32
CA ASP A 4 12.12 -9.47 24.88
C ASP A 4 12.67 -10.59 23.96
N ALA A 5 11.85 -11.60 23.65
CA ALA A 5 12.27 -12.72 22.79
C ALA A 5 12.30 -12.34 21.29
N ASP A 6 11.94 -11.11 20.97
CA ASP A 6 11.79 -10.56 19.62
C ASP A 6 12.91 -9.55 19.28
N PHE A 7 13.79 -9.24 20.23
CA PHE A 7 14.90 -8.30 20.09
C PHE A 7 15.78 -8.63 18.88
N LEU A 8 16.00 -7.64 18.00
CA LEU A 8 16.71 -7.75 16.70
C LEU A 8 16.05 -8.68 15.66
N SER A 9 14.94 -9.33 15.99
CA SER A 9 14.21 -10.17 15.04
C SER A 9 13.42 -9.33 14.02
N PRO A 10 12.76 -9.94 13.03
CA PRO A 10 11.83 -9.20 12.17
C PRO A 10 10.56 -8.72 12.88
N ARG A 11 10.40 -8.97 14.19
CA ARG A 11 9.21 -8.64 14.99
C ARG A 11 7.93 -9.11 14.29
N ASP A 12 6.84 -8.33 14.29
CA ASP A 12 5.60 -8.73 13.66
C ASP A 12 5.55 -8.41 12.14
N LEU A 13 6.69 -8.16 11.49
CA LEU A 13 6.79 -8.42 10.04
C LEU A 13 6.56 -9.91 9.75
N LEU A 14 6.83 -10.79 10.73
CA LEU A 14 6.55 -12.22 10.67
C LEU A 14 5.52 -12.63 11.75
N ILE A 15 4.25 -12.76 11.34
CA ILE A 15 3.12 -13.11 12.21
C ILE A 15 2.73 -14.57 11.98
N ASN A 16 2.85 -15.43 12.99
CA ASN A 16 2.56 -16.87 12.87
C ASN A 16 3.25 -17.50 11.63
N ASP A 17 4.55 -17.26 11.49
CA ASP A 17 5.38 -17.66 10.34
C ASP A 17 4.91 -17.11 8.96
N ASN A 18 4.02 -16.12 8.90
CA ASN A 18 3.58 -15.48 7.65
C ASN A 18 4.00 -14.00 7.58
N PHE A 19 4.24 -13.48 6.38
CA PHE A 19 4.50 -12.04 6.18
C PHE A 19 3.27 -11.21 6.56
N CYS A 20 3.48 -10.02 7.14
CA CYS A 20 2.40 -9.15 7.61
C CYS A 20 1.49 -8.61 6.48
N LEU A 21 2.03 -8.43 5.27
CA LEU A 21 1.29 -7.97 4.09
C LEU A 21 0.65 -9.16 3.35
N LYS A 22 -0.65 -9.08 3.03
CA LYS A 22 -1.40 -10.16 2.40
C LYS A 22 -1.79 -9.82 0.96
N LEU A 23 -1.46 -10.73 0.03
CA LEU A 23 -1.83 -10.62 -1.38
C LEU A 23 -3.34 -10.39 -1.61
N ALA A 24 -4.21 -10.91 -0.74
CA ALA A 24 -5.66 -10.71 -0.83
C ALA A 24 -6.05 -9.23 -0.63
N SER A 25 -5.54 -8.61 0.44
CA SER A 25 -5.78 -7.21 0.79
C SER A 25 -5.33 -6.27 -0.33
N PHE A 26 -4.12 -6.48 -0.86
CA PHE A 26 -3.60 -5.68 -1.98
C PHE A 26 -4.32 -5.92 -3.31
N LYS A 27 -4.89 -7.11 -3.55
CA LYS A 27 -5.78 -7.34 -4.71
C LYS A 27 -7.09 -6.55 -4.61
N GLN A 28 -7.62 -6.32 -3.40
CA GLN A 28 -8.81 -5.48 -3.21
C GLN A 28 -8.49 -4.01 -3.52
N LEU A 29 -7.40 -3.47 -2.98
CA LEU A 29 -6.90 -2.12 -3.32
C LEU A 29 -6.69 -1.94 -4.84
N ALA A 30 -6.07 -2.92 -5.52
CA ALA A 30 -5.90 -2.91 -6.97
C ALA A 30 -7.24 -2.87 -7.73
N ASN A 31 -8.25 -3.59 -7.23
CA ASN A 31 -9.59 -3.59 -7.84
C ASN A 31 -10.27 -2.22 -7.71
N VAL A 32 -10.08 -1.47 -6.61
CA VAL A 32 -10.60 -0.09 -6.46
C VAL A 32 -10.02 0.83 -7.52
N ILE A 33 -8.71 0.78 -7.72
CA ILE A 33 -8.00 1.57 -8.74
C ILE A 33 -8.56 1.24 -10.14
N VAL A 34 -8.67 -0.04 -10.51
CA VAL A 34 -9.17 -0.45 -11.84
C VAL A 34 -10.67 -0.12 -12.04
N LYS A 35 -11.50 -0.22 -11.00
CA LYS A 35 -12.93 0.18 -11.06
C LYS A 35 -13.07 1.67 -11.37
N THR A 36 -12.26 2.51 -10.73
CA THR A 36 -12.36 3.98 -10.80
C THR A 36 -11.74 4.58 -12.08
N GLU A 37 -10.72 3.96 -12.67
CA GLU A 37 -10.17 4.33 -13.99
C GLU A 37 -11.21 4.46 -15.11
N ASN A 38 -12.32 3.70 -15.03
CA ASN A 38 -13.30 3.56 -16.10
C ASN A 38 -14.57 4.44 -15.91
N LEU A 39 -14.51 5.39 -14.97
CA LEU A 39 -15.55 6.38 -14.72
C LEU A 39 -15.55 7.48 -15.81
N PRO A 40 -16.72 8.07 -16.12
CA PRO A 40 -16.79 9.25 -16.97
C PRO A 40 -16.23 10.47 -16.22
N ARG A 41 -15.47 11.31 -16.91
CA ARG A 41 -14.62 12.35 -16.30
C ARG A 41 -14.85 13.76 -16.86
N ASP A 42 -15.76 13.85 -17.82
CA ASP A 42 -16.15 15.02 -18.60
C ASP A 42 -17.58 14.79 -19.11
N ASP A 43 -18.27 15.85 -19.55
CA ASP A 43 -19.68 15.75 -19.97
C ASP A 43 -19.86 14.78 -21.15
N ASP A 44 -18.93 14.77 -22.11
CA ASP A 44 -18.96 13.88 -23.28
C ASP A 44 -18.87 12.40 -22.88
N SER A 45 -17.92 12.04 -22.00
CA SER A 45 -17.80 10.66 -21.51
C SER A 45 -18.97 10.28 -20.60
N LEU A 46 -19.54 11.20 -19.83
CA LEU A 46 -20.75 10.92 -19.02
C LEU A 46 -21.95 10.61 -19.93
N ARG A 47 -22.17 11.43 -20.95
CA ARG A 47 -23.19 11.18 -21.98
C ARG A 47 -22.96 9.86 -22.71
N GLN A 48 -21.74 9.60 -23.17
CA GLN A 48 -21.40 8.34 -23.85
C GLN A 48 -21.60 7.11 -22.96
N LYS A 49 -21.30 7.21 -21.66
CA LYS A 49 -21.44 6.13 -20.68
C LYS A 49 -22.90 5.83 -20.34
N THR A 50 -23.76 6.85 -20.34
CA THR A 50 -25.14 6.78 -19.84
C THR A 50 -26.19 6.66 -20.93
N GLY A 51 -25.91 7.17 -22.13
CA GLY A 51 -26.82 7.20 -23.27
C GLY A 51 -27.57 8.52 -23.48
N PHE A 52 -27.28 9.57 -22.71
CA PHE A 52 -27.97 10.86 -22.80
C PHE A 52 -27.80 11.54 -24.18
N TRP A 53 -28.93 11.83 -24.83
CA TRP A 53 -29.01 12.82 -25.90
C TRP A 53 -28.69 14.21 -25.36
N GLU A 54 -28.31 15.12 -26.27
CA GLU A 54 -27.96 16.49 -25.89
C GLU A 54 -29.16 17.25 -25.29
N SER A 55 -30.39 16.95 -25.71
CA SER A 55 -31.59 17.64 -25.21
C SER A 55 -31.84 17.34 -23.73
N GLY A 56 -31.99 16.07 -23.33
CA GLY A 56 -32.14 15.70 -21.93
C GLY A 56 -30.92 16.03 -21.07
N TYR A 57 -29.69 15.95 -21.63
CA TYR A 57 -28.49 16.34 -20.89
C TYR A 57 -28.52 17.82 -20.51
N GLN A 58 -28.90 18.71 -21.43
CA GLN A 58 -28.97 20.16 -21.15
C GLN A 58 -30.07 20.51 -20.15
N ILE A 59 -31.23 19.82 -20.19
CA ILE A 59 -32.32 19.99 -19.21
C ILE A 59 -31.84 19.67 -17.78
N LEU A 60 -30.98 18.66 -17.63
CA LEU A 60 -30.46 18.19 -16.35
C LEU A 60 -29.00 18.63 -16.06
N TYR A 61 -28.42 19.53 -16.86
CA TYR A 61 -26.99 19.86 -16.83
C TYR A 61 -26.48 20.25 -15.43
N SER A 62 -27.27 21.01 -14.66
CA SER A 62 -26.92 21.42 -13.29
C SER A 62 -26.79 20.27 -12.28
N TYR A 63 -27.30 19.08 -12.61
CA TYR A 63 -27.19 17.86 -11.81
C TYR A 63 -26.15 16.89 -12.37
N LEU A 64 -25.97 16.87 -13.70
CA LEU A 64 -25.07 15.94 -14.40
C LEU A 64 -23.62 16.43 -14.43
N ASN A 65 -23.38 17.71 -14.70
CA ASN A 65 -22.02 18.26 -14.75
C ASN A 65 -21.23 18.10 -13.43
N PRO A 66 -21.81 18.33 -12.24
CA PRO A 66 -21.12 18.05 -10.96
C PRO A 66 -20.68 16.59 -10.79
N ILE A 67 -21.40 15.62 -11.37
CA ILE A 67 -21.03 14.20 -11.32
C ILE A 67 -19.76 13.95 -12.14
N ALA A 68 -19.67 14.50 -13.36
CA ALA A 68 -18.46 14.39 -14.18
C ALA A 68 -17.25 15.04 -13.50
N GLN A 69 -17.43 16.20 -12.87
CA GLN A 69 -16.37 16.87 -12.09
C GLN A 69 -15.94 16.04 -10.87
N GLN A 70 -16.89 15.44 -10.13
CA GLN A 70 -16.56 14.62 -8.97
C GLN A 70 -15.86 13.32 -9.36
N PHE A 71 -16.25 12.69 -10.48
CA PHE A 71 -15.53 11.51 -10.99
C PHE A 71 -14.15 11.84 -11.55
N TRP A 72 -13.91 13.06 -12.08
CA TRP A 72 -12.56 13.53 -12.35
C TRP A 72 -11.72 13.60 -11.05
N THR A 73 -12.27 14.14 -9.95
CA THR A 73 -11.60 14.13 -8.64
C THR A 73 -11.28 12.71 -8.16
N VAL A 74 -12.25 11.79 -8.25
CA VAL A 74 -12.07 10.35 -7.94
C VAL A 74 -10.91 9.75 -8.73
N GLN A 75 -10.78 10.05 -10.03
CA GLN A 75 -9.68 9.54 -10.85
C GLN A 75 -8.31 10.06 -10.39
N ASN A 76 -8.21 11.31 -9.92
CA ASN A 76 -6.96 11.82 -9.36
C ASN A 76 -6.59 11.13 -8.04
N VAL A 77 -7.56 10.85 -7.16
CA VAL A 77 -7.34 10.05 -5.94
C VAL A 77 -6.92 8.61 -6.30
N ALA A 78 -7.55 8.01 -7.31
CA ALA A 78 -7.19 6.67 -7.79
C ALA A 78 -5.76 6.61 -8.38
N LEU A 79 -5.29 7.67 -9.06
CA LEU A 79 -3.91 7.78 -9.51
C LEU A 79 -2.93 7.83 -8.32
N ASN A 80 -3.24 8.62 -7.29
CA ASN A 80 -2.43 8.69 -6.07
C ASN A 80 -2.39 7.34 -5.32
N LEU A 81 -3.53 6.64 -5.21
CA LEU A 81 -3.61 5.27 -4.68
C LEU A 81 -2.82 4.27 -5.52
N ASN A 82 -2.77 4.44 -6.84
CA ASN A 82 -1.94 3.63 -7.72
C ASN A 82 -0.44 3.89 -7.50
N GLU A 83 -0.02 5.13 -7.26
CA GLU A 83 1.38 5.44 -6.93
C GLU A 83 1.81 4.78 -5.61
N THR A 84 1.00 4.83 -4.56
CA THR A 84 1.30 4.15 -3.28
C THR A 84 1.21 2.63 -3.39
N TYR A 85 0.28 2.10 -4.19
CA TYR A 85 0.21 0.67 -4.50
C TYR A 85 1.47 0.18 -5.23
N ASN A 86 1.98 0.92 -6.22
CA ASN A 86 3.23 0.58 -6.91
C ASN A 86 4.46 0.70 -6.00
N TYR A 87 4.41 1.51 -4.93
CA TYR A 87 5.49 1.63 -3.96
C TYR A 87 5.65 0.39 -3.05
N THR A 88 4.63 -0.46 -2.95
CA THR A 88 4.66 -1.75 -2.22
C THR A 88 5.88 -2.59 -2.59
N ASP A 89 6.20 -2.69 -3.88
CA ASP A 89 7.36 -3.44 -4.42
C ASP A 89 8.69 -2.93 -3.83
N THR A 90 8.85 -1.62 -3.70
CA THR A 90 10.06 -0.99 -3.16
C THR A 90 10.26 -1.31 -1.68
N VAL A 91 9.18 -1.27 -0.89
CA VAL A 91 9.22 -1.60 0.54
C VAL A 91 9.46 -3.10 0.75
N CYS A 92 8.77 -3.96 0.00
CA CYS A 92 8.96 -5.41 0.04
C CYS A 92 10.39 -5.81 -0.36
N GLN A 93 10.97 -5.22 -1.41
CA GLN A 93 12.35 -5.49 -1.79
C GLN A 93 13.33 -5.11 -0.67
N LYS A 94 13.12 -3.98 0.02
CA LYS A 94 13.96 -3.58 1.15
C LYS A 94 13.90 -4.56 2.32
N VAL A 95 12.73 -5.17 2.57
CA VAL A 95 12.59 -6.29 3.53
C VAL A 95 13.39 -7.50 3.09
N LEU A 96 13.28 -7.90 1.81
CA LEU A 96 14.01 -9.05 1.26
C LEU A 96 15.54 -8.84 1.33
N ASP A 97 16.03 -7.64 1.02
CA ASP A 97 17.45 -7.28 1.13
C ASP A 97 17.94 -7.40 2.59
N LEU A 98 17.13 -6.91 3.56
CA LEU A 98 17.41 -7.04 4.98
C LEU A 98 17.40 -8.50 5.47
N CYS A 99 16.51 -9.34 4.94
CA CYS A 99 16.50 -10.77 5.25
C CYS A 99 17.74 -11.46 4.65
N HIS A 100 18.08 -11.17 3.39
CA HIS A 100 19.20 -11.78 2.69
C HIS A 100 20.54 -11.52 3.37
N ARG A 101 20.77 -10.30 3.89
CA ARG A 101 21.99 -9.97 4.64
C ARG A 101 21.96 -10.40 6.11
N ALA A 102 20.82 -10.81 6.67
CA ALA A 102 20.71 -11.10 8.10
C ALA A 102 21.76 -12.13 8.59
N PRO A 103 22.05 -13.25 7.90
CA PRO A 103 23.12 -14.17 8.29
C PRO A 103 24.48 -13.47 8.41
N ASP A 104 24.93 -12.81 7.34
CA ASP A 104 26.22 -12.13 7.30
C ASP A 104 26.32 -10.97 8.31
N ASP A 105 25.21 -10.27 8.58
CA ASP A 105 25.17 -9.14 9.53
C ASP A 105 25.24 -9.68 10.98
N TYR A 106 24.41 -10.64 11.36
CA TYR A 106 24.35 -11.16 12.74
C TYR A 106 25.54 -12.08 13.09
N ASP A 107 26.02 -12.93 12.19
CA ASP A 107 27.20 -13.80 12.45
C ASP A 107 28.42 -12.94 12.86
N LYS A 108 28.59 -11.76 12.24
CA LYS A 108 29.61 -10.78 12.63
C LYS A 108 29.32 -10.18 14.01
N PHE A 109 28.08 -9.74 14.26
CA PHE A 109 27.72 -9.14 15.56
C PHE A 109 28.00 -10.10 16.71
N PHE A 110 27.51 -11.34 16.65
CA PHE A 110 27.72 -12.33 17.70
C PHE A 110 29.22 -12.67 17.87
N THR A 111 29.95 -12.87 16.76
CA THR A 111 31.39 -13.18 16.81
C THR A 111 32.21 -12.05 17.43
N ASP A 112 32.04 -10.82 16.95
CA ASP A 112 32.88 -9.71 17.36
C ASP A 112 32.47 -9.11 18.72
N LEU A 113 31.19 -9.17 19.11
CA LEU A 113 30.77 -8.83 20.47
C LEU A 113 31.35 -9.82 21.50
N GLU A 114 31.38 -11.11 21.18
CA GLU A 114 31.98 -12.15 22.03
C GLU A 114 33.53 -12.09 22.02
N ALA A 115 34.14 -11.50 21.00
CA ALA A 115 35.56 -11.15 20.99
C ALA A 115 35.83 -9.89 21.85
N LEU A 116 35.02 -8.85 21.70
CA LEU A 116 35.13 -7.60 22.48
C LEU A 116 34.91 -7.87 23.98
N ARG A 117 34.03 -8.81 24.34
CA ARG A 117 33.82 -9.25 25.73
C ARG A 117 35.08 -9.87 26.36
N LYS A 118 35.97 -10.45 25.56
CA LYS A 118 37.25 -11.04 26.02
C LYS A 118 38.40 -10.03 26.07
N ASP A 119 38.26 -8.90 25.39
CA ASP A 119 39.26 -7.85 25.24
C ASP A 119 38.55 -6.46 25.21
N PRO A 120 37.92 -6.03 26.33
CA PRO A 120 36.99 -4.90 26.35
C PRO A 120 37.64 -3.53 26.10
N ASP A 121 38.95 -3.44 26.34
CA ASP A 121 39.80 -2.28 26.10
C ASP A 121 40.24 -2.17 24.63
N ASN A 122 39.82 -3.10 23.76
CA ASN A 122 40.19 -3.11 22.35
C ASN A 122 39.39 -2.09 21.54
N GLU A 123 39.84 -0.84 21.60
CA GLU A 123 39.29 0.31 20.86
C GLU A 123 39.18 0.09 19.33
N THR A 124 40.00 -0.79 18.75
CA THR A 124 39.92 -1.08 17.30
C THR A 124 38.75 -2.00 17.01
N LEU A 125 38.58 -3.05 17.82
CA LEU A 125 37.46 -3.98 17.74
C LEU A 125 36.14 -3.29 18.10
N ARG A 126 36.11 -2.45 19.15
CA ARG A 126 34.92 -1.66 19.53
C ARG A 126 34.42 -0.80 18.37
N LYS A 127 35.33 -0.12 17.66
CA LYS A 127 34.99 0.67 16.46
C LYS A 127 34.51 -0.17 15.28
N LYS A 128 35.06 -1.37 15.09
CA LYS A 128 34.58 -2.32 14.07
C LYS A 128 33.14 -2.76 14.35
N VAL A 129 32.88 -3.26 15.56
CA VAL A 129 31.52 -3.67 15.99
C VAL A 129 30.54 -2.53 15.85
N LEU A 130 30.89 -1.33 16.34
CA LEU A 130 30.04 -0.15 16.24
C LEU A 130 29.75 0.23 14.79
N GLN A 131 30.71 0.12 13.87
CA GLN A 131 30.47 0.35 12.44
C GLN A 131 29.50 -0.68 11.85
N GLU A 132 29.74 -1.97 12.11
CA GLU A 132 28.89 -3.06 11.57
C GLU A 132 27.44 -2.94 12.04
N VAL A 133 27.22 -2.58 13.31
CA VAL A 133 25.87 -2.33 13.86
C VAL A 133 25.24 -1.07 13.24
N ASN A 134 26.02 0.01 13.02
CA ASN A 134 25.54 1.22 12.35
C ASN A 134 25.20 1.01 10.85
N ASP A 135 25.89 0.11 10.17
CA ASP A 135 25.60 -0.25 8.78
C ASP A 135 24.22 -0.94 8.68
N ARG A 136 23.92 -1.89 9.59
CA ARG A 136 22.59 -2.50 9.71
C ARG A 136 21.53 -1.49 10.14
N HIS A 137 21.85 -0.61 11.10
CA HIS A 137 20.94 0.44 11.58
C HIS A 137 20.50 1.36 10.45
N SER A 138 21.45 1.86 9.66
CA SER A 138 21.19 2.74 8.50
C SER A 138 20.23 2.11 7.49
N GLU A 139 20.34 0.79 7.30
CA GLU A 139 19.55 0.03 6.35
C GLU A 139 18.13 -0.30 6.86
N VAL A 140 17.97 -0.58 8.15
CA VAL A 140 16.64 -0.72 8.78
C VAL A 140 15.95 0.64 8.92
N LYS A 141 16.69 1.70 9.22
CA LYS A 141 16.19 3.08 9.21
C LYS A 141 15.66 3.49 7.84
N ALA A 142 16.34 3.09 6.76
CA ALA A 142 15.82 3.28 5.41
C ALA A 142 14.51 2.52 5.16
N LEU A 143 14.36 1.28 5.66
CA LEU A 143 13.07 0.56 5.61
C LEU A 143 11.99 1.33 6.37
N ARG A 144 12.27 1.76 7.60
CA ARG A 144 11.35 2.54 8.44
C ARG A 144 10.90 3.81 7.74
N ASP A 145 11.82 4.60 7.18
CA ASP A 145 11.49 5.84 6.46
C ASP A 145 10.57 5.59 5.26
N GLN A 146 10.87 4.56 4.47
CA GLN A 146 10.05 4.17 3.31
C GLN A 146 8.66 3.68 3.74
N ALA A 147 8.57 2.79 4.74
CA ALA A 147 7.31 2.29 5.27
C ALA A 147 6.46 3.40 5.93
N THR A 148 7.10 4.37 6.59
CA THR A 148 6.42 5.52 7.22
C THR A 148 5.82 6.45 6.18
N ILE A 149 6.57 6.79 5.13
CA ILE A 149 6.09 7.59 4.01
C ILE A 149 4.92 6.88 3.32
N TRP A 150 5.09 5.60 3.00
CA TRP A 150 4.08 4.76 2.36
C TRP A 150 2.79 4.67 3.18
N SER A 151 2.89 4.45 4.50
CA SER A 151 1.75 4.39 5.41
C SER A 151 1.03 5.72 5.53
N ARG A 152 1.77 6.85 5.59
CA ARG A 152 1.18 8.19 5.64
C ARG A 152 0.40 8.49 4.36
N ASP A 153 1.00 8.20 3.21
CA ASP A 153 0.44 8.57 1.91
C ASP A 153 -0.78 7.68 1.58
N LEU A 154 -0.71 6.37 1.83
CA LEU A 154 -1.87 5.48 1.70
C LEU A 154 -3.01 5.87 2.65
N HIS A 155 -2.70 6.29 3.88
CA HIS A 155 -3.72 6.78 4.81
C HIS A 155 -4.40 8.06 4.31
N SER A 156 -3.62 9.04 3.84
CA SER A 156 -4.14 10.30 3.28
C SER A 156 -5.06 10.05 2.09
N TYR A 157 -4.64 9.24 1.12
CA TYR A 157 -5.46 8.96 -0.07
C TYR A 157 -6.67 8.07 0.24
N SER A 158 -6.63 7.28 1.33
CA SER A 158 -7.80 6.57 1.83
C SER A 158 -8.84 7.52 2.43
N MET A 159 -8.42 8.62 3.07
CA MET A 159 -9.32 9.68 3.52
C MET A 159 -9.92 10.44 2.32
N ASP A 160 -9.08 10.86 1.36
CA ASP A 160 -9.53 11.57 0.15
C ASP A 160 -10.58 10.75 -0.64
N ALA A 161 -10.43 9.43 -0.67
CA ALA A 161 -11.39 8.51 -1.27
C ALA A 161 -12.72 8.44 -0.50
N GLY A 162 -12.70 8.50 0.84
CA GLY A 162 -13.91 8.56 1.67
C GLY A 162 -14.67 9.88 1.54
N ASP A 163 -13.95 10.99 1.39
CA ASP A 163 -14.52 12.29 1.05
C ASP A 163 -15.15 12.25 -0.36
N CYS A 164 -14.48 11.62 -1.32
CA CYS A 164 -15.01 11.42 -2.67
C CYS A 164 -16.29 10.57 -2.69
N GLU A 165 -16.33 9.47 -1.93
CA GLU A 165 -17.51 8.60 -1.82
C GLU A 165 -18.69 9.31 -1.16
N THR A 166 -18.42 10.16 -0.16
CA THR A 166 -19.42 11.02 0.46
C THR A 166 -19.97 12.04 -0.53
N ALA A 167 -19.12 12.71 -1.30
CA ALA A 167 -19.54 13.65 -2.34
C ALA A 167 -20.36 12.99 -3.46
N VAL A 168 -19.99 11.78 -3.91
CA VAL A 168 -20.79 11.00 -4.88
C VAL A 168 -22.16 10.62 -4.31
N ARG A 169 -22.22 10.24 -3.02
CA ARG A 169 -23.48 9.92 -2.31
C ARG A 169 -24.41 11.14 -2.20
N ASP A 170 -23.88 12.32 -1.92
CA ASP A 170 -24.66 13.56 -1.89
C ASP A 170 -25.19 13.94 -3.28
N LEU A 171 -24.37 13.76 -4.33
CA LEU A 171 -24.79 13.93 -5.72
C LEU A 171 -25.83 12.89 -6.18
N ALA A 172 -25.91 11.74 -5.52
CA ALA A 172 -26.92 10.70 -5.79
C ALA A 172 -28.31 11.05 -5.24
N ALA A 173 -28.42 11.94 -4.24
CA ALA A 173 -29.68 12.22 -3.56
C ALA A 173 -30.81 12.73 -4.49
N PRO A 174 -30.57 13.66 -5.46
CA PRO A 174 -31.59 14.10 -6.42
C PRO A 174 -32.13 12.97 -7.32
N PHE A 175 -31.34 11.91 -7.56
CA PHE A 175 -31.68 10.79 -8.44
C PHE A 175 -32.53 9.71 -7.76
N GLN A 176 -32.82 9.85 -6.46
CA GLN A 176 -33.70 8.92 -5.72
C GLN A 176 -35.18 9.28 -5.83
N GLY A 177 -35.53 10.50 -6.27
CA GLY A 177 -36.90 10.99 -6.42
C GLY A 177 -37.39 11.04 -7.87
N SER A 178 -38.66 11.43 -8.08
CA SER A 178 -39.22 11.58 -9.43
C SER A 178 -38.87 12.90 -10.10
N ALA A 179 -38.44 13.93 -9.36
CA ALA A 179 -38.33 15.30 -9.85
C ALA A 179 -37.49 15.48 -11.13
N LEU A 180 -36.37 14.76 -11.27
CA LEU A 180 -35.55 14.83 -12.49
C LEU A 180 -36.22 14.14 -13.69
N ARG A 181 -36.96 13.05 -13.44
CA ARG A 181 -37.76 12.35 -14.44
C ARG A 181 -38.96 13.20 -14.88
N ASP A 182 -39.64 13.84 -13.93
CA ASP A 182 -40.82 14.65 -14.21
C ASP A 182 -40.42 15.90 -15.02
N ARG A 183 -39.23 16.45 -14.76
CA ARG A 183 -38.64 17.54 -15.55
C ARG A 183 -38.28 17.13 -16.99
N LEU A 184 -37.71 15.94 -17.20
CA LEU A 184 -37.51 15.42 -18.56
C LEU A 184 -38.85 15.26 -19.31
N ILE A 185 -39.88 14.76 -18.63
CA ILE A 185 -41.24 14.59 -19.22
C ILE A 185 -41.88 15.94 -19.61
N GLU A 186 -41.54 17.03 -18.91
CA GLU A 186 -42.04 18.38 -19.20
C GLU A 186 -41.25 19.10 -20.31
N ASP A 187 -39.92 19.01 -20.28
CA ASP A 187 -39.03 19.86 -21.09
C ASP A 187 -38.42 19.18 -22.34
N ASP A 188 -38.35 17.84 -22.42
CA ASP A 188 -37.58 17.12 -23.46
C ASP A 188 -38.37 16.80 -24.75
N ALA A 189 -37.64 16.54 -25.83
CA ALA A 189 -38.21 16.16 -27.12
C ALA A 189 -38.77 14.73 -27.07
N GLN A 190 -40.03 14.57 -27.50
CA GLN A 190 -40.77 13.30 -27.47
C GLN A 190 -40.03 12.10 -28.13
N ASP A 191 -39.22 12.37 -29.16
CA ASP A 191 -38.45 11.36 -29.89
C ASP A 191 -37.20 10.87 -29.11
N ASN A 192 -36.68 11.66 -28.17
CA ASN A 192 -35.50 11.35 -27.34
C ASN A 192 -35.87 10.93 -25.91
N LEU A 193 -37.02 11.38 -25.41
CA LEU A 193 -37.45 11.27 -24.01
C LEU A 193 -37.27 9.87 -23.39
N GLN A 194 -37.58 8.81 -24.14
CA GLN A 194 -37.46 7.45 -23.59
C GLN A 194 -36.01 7.01 -23.40
N ASP A 195 -35.09 7.44 -24.26
CA ASP A 195 -33.65 7.18 -24.12
C ASP A 195 -33.07 8.00 -22.96
N ASP A 196 -33.46 9.28 -22.83
CA ASP A 196 -32.99 10.15 -21.75
C ASP A 196 -33.53 9.74 -20.37
N LEU A 197 -34.75 9.18 -20.30
CA LEU A 197 -35.27 8.52 -19.10
C LEU A 197 -34.50 7.22 -18.75
N ASN A 198 -34.04 6.46 -19.75
CA ASN A 198 -33.18 5.30 -19.51
C ASN A 198 -31.79 5.75 -19.04
N ALA A 199 -31.24 6.81 -19.64
CA ALA A 199 -29.95 7.38 -19.27
C ALA A 199 -29.94 7.95 -17.84
N LEU A 200 -31.05 8.56 -17.39
CA LEU A 200 -31.26 8.96 -16.00
C LEU A 200 -31.16 7.75 -15.04
N GLY A 201 -31.75 6.61 -15.40
CA GLY A 201 -31.63 5.35 -14.66
C GLY A 201 -30.19 4.78 -14.65
N ASN A 202 -29.45 4.96 -15.74
CA ASN A 202 -28.04 4.57 -15.85
C ASN A 202 -27.15 5.45 -14.95
N VAL A 203 -27.40 6.77 -14.88
CA VAL A 203 -26.72 7.67 -13.92
C VAL A 203 -26.99 7.23 -12.48
N LYS A 204 -28.26 6.98 -12.13
CA LYS A 204 -28.63 6.50 -10.79
C LYS A 204 -27.86 5.22 -10.43
N SER A 205 -27.84 4.24 -11.33
CA SER A 205 -27.14 2.97 -11.13
C SER A 205 -25.61 3.13 -11.00
N LEU A 206 -25.02 4.09 -11.71
CA LEU A 206 -23.60 4.43 -11.62
C LEU A 206 -23.23 5.06 -10.27
N LEU A 207 -24.10 5.90 -9.72
CA LEU A 207 -23.91 6.54 -8.41
C LEU A 207 -24.17 5.57 -7.26
N ASP A 208 -25.28 4.82 -7.30
CA ASP A 208 -25.65 3.84 -6.26
C ASP A 208 -24.62 2.69 -6.17
N GLY A 209 -23.95 2.36 -7.27
CA GLY A 209 -22.91 1.32 -7.34
C GLY A 209 -21.49 1.80 -7.03
N PHE A 210 -21.31 3.07 -6.66
CA PHE A 210 -19.99 3.63 -6.38
C PHE A 210 -19.54 3.33 -4.93
N SER A 211 -18.36 2.72 -4.80
CA SER A 211 -17.64 2.53 -3.54
C SER A 211 -16.13 2.55 -3.82
N MET A 212 -15.37 3.19 -2.92
CA MET A 212 -13.92 3.12 -2.89
C MET A 212 -13.40 2.54 -1.57
N VAL A 213 -14.06 2.84 -0.44
CA VAL A 213 -13.47 2.62 0.89
C VAL A 213 -13.51 1.14 1.32
N ASP A 214 -14.55 0.40 0.95
CA ASP A 214 -14.80 -0.97 1.41
C ASP A 214 -13.64 -1.95 1.16
N ASP A 215 -12.93 -1.75 0.05
CA ASP A 215 -11.87 -2.65 -0.45
C ASP A 215 -10.44 -2.18 -0.03
N MET A 216 -10.28 -1.09 0.73
CA MET A 216 -8.95 -0.53 1.09
C MET A 216 -8.52 -0.79 2.54
N GLY A 217 -9.46 -0.99 3.47
CA GLY A 217 -9.18 -1.01 4.91
C GLY A 217 -8.12 -2.04 5.34
N ALA A 218 -8.22 -3.27 4.84
CA ALA A 218 -7.28 -4.34 5.18
C ALA A 218 -5.84 -4.03 4.73
N SER A 219 -5.64 -3.46 3.54
CA SER A 219 -4.31 -3.02 3.09
C SER A 219 -3.77 -1.87 3.93
N LEU A 220 -4.61 -0.92 4.34
CA LEU A 220 -4.19 0.20 5.18
C LEU A 220 -3.69 -0.28 6.56
N GLU A 221 -4.43 -1.18 7.22
CA GLU A 221 -4.03 -1.77 8.50
C GLU A 221 -2.69 -2.53 8.39
N GLU A 222 -2.50 -3.32 7.32
CA GLU A 222 -1.26 -4.07 7.06
C GLU A 222 -0.06 -3.15 6.83
N VAL A 223 -0.24 -2.04 6.12
CA VAL A 223 0.82 -1.04 5.89
C VAL A 223 1.15 -0.23 7.16
N GLN A 224 0.14 0.15 7.94
CA GLN A 224 0.35 0.80 9.23
C GLN A 224 1.12 -0.10 10.19
N LYS A 225 0.79 -1.40 10.21
CA LYS A 225 1.54 -2.39 10.98
C LYS A 225 2.99 -2.51 10.52
N MET A 226 3.22 -2.70 9.21
CA MET A 226 4.56 -2.71 8.59
C MET A 226 5.41 -1.50 9.01
N SER A 227 4.83 -0.30 9.04
CA SER A 227 5.51 0.93 9.48
C SER A 227 5.85 0.92 10.98
N GLY A 228 4.94 0.43 11.82
CA GLY A 228 5.18 0.30 13.26
C GLY A 228 6.29 -0.72 13.56
N ASP A 229 6.23 -1.90 12.95
CA ASP A 229 7.24 -2.94 13.12
C ASP A 229 8.63 -2.52 12.62
N ALA A 230 8.71 -1.85 11.47
CA ALA A 230 9.99 -1.31 10.98
C ALA A 230 10.59 -0.27 11.94
N THR A 231 9.77 0.45 12.70
CA THR A 231 10.23 1.36 13.77
C THR A 231 10.78 0.58 14.95
N LEU A 232 10.08 -0.47 15.41
CA LEU A 232 10.54 -1.30 16.53
C LEU A 232 11.85 -2.06 16.23
N ILE A 233 12.08 -2.48 14.98
CA ILE A 233 13.36 -3.09 14.56
C ILE A 233 14.47 -2.03 14.53
N GLU A 234 14.16 -0.78 14.15
CA GLU A 234 15.14 0.31 14.21
C GLU A 234 15.51 0.67 15.65
N ASP A 235 14.51 0.79 16.54
CA ASP A 235 14.71 1.01 17.97
C ASP A 235 15.59 -0.08 18.60
N ASP A 236 15.39 -1.35 18.24
CA ASP A 236 16.24 -2.45 18.71
C ASP A 236 17.72 -2.23 18.36
N ILE A 237 18.00 -1.89 17.11
CA ILE A 237 19.38 -1.71 16.65
C ILE A 237 19.95 -0.41 17.22
N GLN A 238 19.16 0.66 17.33
CA GLN A 238 19.58 1.90 18.00
C GLN A 238 19.92 1.65 19.48
N ASN A 239 19.16 0.81 20.18
CA ASN A 239 19.49 0.41 21.55
C ASN A 239 20.80 -0.39 21.63
N LEU A 240 21.14 -1.19 20.61
CA LEU A 240 22.44 -1.87 20.52
C LEU A 240 23.59 -0.89 20.22
N VAL A 241 23.39 0.10 19.35
CA VAL A 241 24.34 1.21 19.11
C VAL A 241 24.59 1.99 20.40
N ASP A 242 23.52 2.41 21.08
CA ASP A 242 23.56 3.12 22.35
C ASP A 242 24.29 2.33 23.44
N TYR A 243 24.09 1.00 23.48
CA TYR A 243 24.84 0.12 24.36
C TYR A 243 26.34 0.16 24.06
N LEU A 244 26.74 0.00 22.79
CA LEU A 244 28.15 -0.09 22.40
C LEU A 244 28.94 1.20 22.61
N ASP A 245 28.27 2.35 22.47
CA ASP A 245 28.82 3.68 22.73
C ASP A 245 28.94 3.98 24.23
N LYS A 246 28.01 3.49 25.06
CA LYS A 246 27.88 3.89 26.48
C LYS A 246 28.32 2.83 27.50
N HIS A 247 28.43 1.55 27.12
CA HIS A 247 28.79 0.46 28.03
C HIS A 247 30.23 -0.02 27.85
N VAL A 248 30.95 -0.04 28.96
CA VAL A 248 32.33 -0.53 29.11
C VAL A 248 32.43 -1.72 30.09
N ASP A 249 31.30 -2.20 30.61
CA ASP A 249 31.26 -3.38 31.47
C ASP A 249 31.41 -4.66 30.62
N PRO A 250 32.48 -5.47 30.82
CA PRO A 250 32.68 -6.72 30.08
C PRO A 250 31.78 -7.87 30.54
N ASP A 251 31.14 -7.78 31.71
CA ASP A 251 30.30 -8.85 32.23
C ASP A 251 28.83 -8.72 31.77
N ASP A 252 28.38 -7.56 31.28
CA ASP A 252 27.08 -7.43 30.61
C ASP A 252 27.16 -7.80 29.11
N ASN A 253 26.18 -8.58 28.67
CA ASN A 253 26.07 -9.07 27.30
C ASN A 253 24.78 -8.51 26.67
N PRO A 254 24.85 -7.62 25.66
CA PRO A 254 23.66 -7.03 25.04
C PRO A 254 22.83 -8.08 24.28
N LEU A 255 23.46 -9.17 23.83
CA LEU A 255 22.80 -10.32 23.19
C LEU A 255 22.43 -11.42 24.21
N GLY A 256 22.58 -11.17 25.51
CA GLY A 256 22.38 -12.14 26.58
C GLY A 256 20.94 -12.66 26.63
N GLY A 257 20.74 -13.92 26.20
CA GLY A 257 19.41 -14.56 26.10
C GLY A 257 18.91 -14.72 24.67
N LEU A 258 19.50 -14.01 23.69
CA LEU A 258 19.28 -14.30 22.28
C LEU A 258 19.98 -15.60 21.88
N VAL A 259 19.28 -16.39 21.06
CA VAL A 259 19.85 -17.55 20.38
C VAL A 259 19.95 -17.19 18.91
N GLU A 260 21.16 -16.89 18.45
CA GLU A 260 21.51 -16.52 17.07
C GLU A 260 20.79 -17.39 16.02
N ARG A 261 20.85 -18.72 16.17
CA ARG A 261 20.15 -19.65 15.26
C ARG A 261 18.63 -19.44 15.19
N ASN A 262 17.98 -19.05 16.29
CA ASN A 262 16.53 -18.79 16.31
C ASN A 262 16.22 -17.42 15.67
N LEU A 263 17.07 -16.42 15.91
CA LEU A 263 17.00 -15.11 15.28
C LEU A 263 17.14 -15.24 13.75
N LEU A 264 18.20 -15.92 13.28
CA LEU A 264 18.43 -16.20 11.87
C LEU A 264 17.31 -17.02 11.24
N LYS A 265 16.75 -18.01 11.96
CA LYS A 265 15.59 -18.75 11.49
C LYS A 265 14.42 -17.82 11.18
N ARG A 266 14.11 -16.83 12.03
CA ARG A 266 13.00 -15.89 11.78
C ARG A 266 13.24 -14.99 10.57
N TRP A 267 14.46 -14.48 10.40
CA TRP A 267 14.81 -13.71 9.19
C TRP A 267 14.74 -14.58 7.91
N ALA A 268 15.17 -15.85 7.98
CA ALA A 268 15.04 -16.79 6.87
C ALA A 268 13.56 -17.14 6.56
N THR A 269 12.74 -17.42 7.58
CA THR A 269 11.30 -17.66 7.40
C THR A 269 10.57 -16.43 6.84
N LEU A 270 10.95 -15.20 7.24
CA LEU A 270 10.44 -14.00 6.58
C LEU A 270 10.87 -13.90 5.11
N GLN A 271 12.09 -14.33 4.76
CA GLN A 271 12.52 -14.40 3.37
C GLN A 271 11.70 -15.43 2.57
N GLU A 272 11.50 -16.63 3.13
CA GLU A 272 10.72 -17.72 2.53
C GLU A 272 9.26 -17.31 2.29
N HIS A 273 8.61 -16.65 3.26
CA HIS A 273 7.22 -16.23 3.14
C HIS A 273 7.04 -14.86 2.45
N GLY A 274 8.09 -14.05 2.34
CA GLY A 274 8.14 -12.84 1.51
C GLY A 274 8.36 -13.13 0.02
N LEU A 275 8.80 -14.34 -0.33
CA LEU A 275 8.96 -14.84 -1.69
C LEU A 275 7.86 -15.86 -2.01
N PRO A 276 6.85 -15.54 -2.84
CA PRO A 276 5.81 -16.51 -3.18
C PRO A 276 6.37 -17.75 -3.90
N GLU A 277 5.88 -18.94 -3.51
CA GLU A 277 6.33 -20.24 -4.03
C GLU A 277 6.20 -20.39 -5.57
N ASP A 278 5.38 -19.57 -6.23
CA ASP A 278 5.17 -19.52 -7.69
C ASP A 278 5.75 -18.25 -8.37
N GLY A 279 6.62 -17.50 -7.69
CA GLY A 279 7.35 -16.37 -8.29
C GLY A 279 6.62 -15.02 -8.24
N GLY A 280 6.59 -14.44 -7.03
CA GLY A 280 6.59 -12.98 -6.86
C GLY A 280 5.24 -12.28 -6.65
N LEU A 281 5.24 -11.38 -5.66
CA LEU A 281 4.43 -10.16 -5.65
C LEU A 281 4.97 -9.21 -6.75
N ALA A 282 4.95 -9.66 -8.00
CA ALA A 282 5.47 -8.92 -9.14
C ALA A 282 4.48 -7.82 -9.56
N PHE A 283 4.45 -6.72 -8.81
CA PHE A 283 3.74 -5.49 -9.18
C PHE A 283 4.43 -4.88 -10.41
N GLN A 284 3.98 -5.27 -11.61
CA GLN A 284 4.57 -4.75 -12.85
C GLN A 284 4.33 -3.24 -12.98
N ARG A 285 5.42 -2.47 -13.02
CA ARG A 285 5.39 -1.04 -13.36
C ARG A 285 4.66 -0.82 -14.69
N HIS A 286 3.60 -0.02 -14.64
CA HIS A 286 2.97 0.46 -15.86
C HIS A 286 3.89 1.48 -16.56
N GLY A 287 4.48 1.09 -17.69
CA GLY A 287 4.98 2.03 -18.71
C GLY A 287 6.50 2.22 -18.84
N GLN A 288 7.25 1.17 -19.21
CA GLN A 288 8.49 1.33 -19.98
C GLN A 288 8.74 0.14 -20.93
N LYS A 289 9.22 0.39 -22.15
CA LYS A 289 9.40 -0.63 -23.20
C LYS A 289 10.80 -1.29 -23.16
N ALA A 290 10.87 -2.57 -22.76
CA ALA A 290 11.82 -3.58 -23.27
C ALA A 290 11.39 -4.99 -22.78
N ASN A 291 11.71 -6.05 -23.52
CA ASN A 291 11.22 -7.44 -23.33
C ASN A 291 12.30 -8.44 -23.78
N PRO A 292 12.26 -9.76 -23.42
CA PRO A 292 11.76 -10.41 -22.19
C PRO A 292 12.78 -11.52 -21.70
N PRO A 293 12.51 -12.54 -20.84
CA PRO A 293 11.26 -13.28 -20.54
C PRO A 293 10.53 -12.76 -19.27
N VAL A 294 9.25 -12.37 -19.34
CA VAL A 294 8.03 -13.20 -19.11
C VAL A 294 8.16 -14.01 -17.80
N ILE A 295 7.40 -13.76 -16.72
CA ILE A 295 5.92 -13.65 -16.67
C ILE A 295 5.40 -12.19 -16.57
N THR A 296 4.15 -11.96 -16.11
CA THR A 296 3.16 -11.24 -16.94
C THR A 296 1.97 -10.64 -16.15
N VAL A 297 1.74 -9.32 -16.23
CA VAL A 297 0.43 -8.67 -15.97
C VAL A 297 -0.26 -8.40 -17.31
N ILE A 298 -0.94 -9.42 -17.85
CA ILE A 298 -1.81 -9.30 -19.03
C ILE A 298 -3.04 -10.21 -18.86
N ALA A 299 -4.07 -9.72 -18.16
CA ALA A 299 -5.39 -10.36 -18.16
C ALA A 299 -6.53 -9.47 -17.61
N PHE A 300 -6.79 -8.27 -18.13
CA PHE A 300 -8.11 -7.61 -17.88
C PHE A 300 -8.71 -6.75 -19.01
N LYS A 301 -7.95 -6.31 -20.04
CA LYS A 301 -8.50 -5.43 -21.10
C LYS A 301 -9.08 -6.13 -22.35
N ASN A 302 -9.07 -7.47 -22.41
CA ASN A 302 -9.60 -8.26 -23.54
C ASN A 302 -10.69 -9.29 -23.16
N ALA A 303 -11.20 -9.30 -21.92
CA ALA A 303 -12.25 -10.25 -21.50
C ALA A 303 -13.69 -9.79 -21.83
N TYR A 304 -13.88 -8.54 -22.25
CA TYR A 304 -15.20 -7.95 -22.57
C TYR A 304 -15.23 -7.27 -23.94
N ARG A 305 -14.78 -8.00 -24.96
CA ARG A 305 -15.15 -7.77 -26.37
C ARG A 305 -15.52 -9.08 -27.06
N ASN A 306 -16.64 -9.63 -26.61
CA ASN A 306 -17.67 -10.31 -27.41
C ASN A 306 -19.00 -10.06 -26.70
#